data_AF-A0A6A5Y6Q0-F1
#
_entry.id   AF-A0A6A5Y6Q0-F1
#
_cell.length_a   1.000
_cell.length_b   1.000
_cell.length_c   1.000
_cell.angle_alpha   90.00
_cell.angle_beta   90.00
_cell.angle_gamma   90.00
#
_symmetry.space_group_name_H-M   'P 1'
#
loop_
_entity.id
_entity.type
_entity.pdbx_description
1 polymer ?
#
loop_
_entity_poly.entity_id
_entity_poly.type
_entity_poly.pdbx_seq_one_letter_code
_entity_poly.pdbx_strand_id
1 'polypeptide(L)'
;MPSKGIKCYAYIAVQGVEIEFEVPKNSITKRDPDKFTIDHLEVESSNLPRLKIKGNFSFKVRRDGRELTNQWIEVNSMTGGLGGGTMKNMDQTPAIFVDGLIIVYAFYDAGPGLAGLPKQHQCFVTVTHNYENWMRDIAPPDTEKADRKFNKMVLPSAHDIGMNSMQTATAMLQKAGTGVVKEVLGQSIGNILILFNKLADSTINRIAPDIVRALAVTQKDSVDTILKIGARYFEFRPAKCHRQMQKVSPLEDTIYFQHGAIPGLMYKQFLHEVVQFLDGHKDEIVVVQNRWDGVPGDCPRATDDELRDIQNDVLNGKDIQIGNLDDMLNKSIKDLRNERKRLIILKDVNQVSNYDDAASATLDGLPIVAKLEDMGRNPPRGHPITLLQCQATSTNIRDVIIASVVDSDVSTSPLLATKAICDARILPVLKGECGKQLTREESVVVILNDFFDGATADTAISLCRDRLGV
;
A
#
# COMPACT_ATOMS: atom_id res chain seq x y z
N MET A 1 24.96 -25.24 -0.99
CA MET A 1 24.81 -23.77 -0.86
C MET A 1 24.22 -23.50 0.51
N PRO A 2 24.67 -22.47 1.26
CA PRO A 2 24.01 -22.09 2.50
C PRO A 2 22.58 -21.61 2.23
N SER A 3 21.74 -21.64 3.27
CA SER A 3 20.39 -21.07 3.28
C SER A 3 20.39 -19.64 2.72
N LYS A 4 19.36 -19.25 1.96
CA LYS A 4 19.22 -17.88 1.40
C LYS A 4 19.15 -16.80 2.49
N GLY A 5 18.79 -17.20 3.72
CA GLY A 5 18.59 -16.30 4.85
C GLY A 5 17.35 -15.42 4.71
N ILE A 6 16.98 -14.78 5.82
CA ILE A 6 15.78 -13.95 5.95
C ILE A 6 16.17 -12.61 6.58
N LYS A 7 15.94 -11.52 5.84
CA LYS A 7 16.01 -10.17 6.37
C LYS A 7 14.72 -9.85 7.12
N CYS A 8 14.87 -9.45 8.37
CA CYS A 8 13.75 -9.19 9.27
C CYS A 8 13.66 -7.69 9.51
N TYR A 9 12.52 -7.08 9.15
CA TYR A 9 12.24 -5.67 9.35
C TYR A 9 11.15 -5.54 10.40
N ALA A 10 11.36 -4.64 11.37
CA ALA A 10 10.38 -4.41 12.42
C ALA A 10 10.18 -2.93 12.72
N TYR A 11 8.93 -2.58 13.00
CA TYR A 11 8.52 -1.27 13.51
C TYR A 11 7.47 -1.44 14.61
N ILE A 12 7.62 -0.75 15.74
CA ILE A 12 6.71 -0.81 16.88
C ILE A 12 6.35 0.63 17.25
N ALA A 13 5.08 1.02 17.26
CA ALA A 13 4.64 2.35 17.74
C ALA A 13 4.01 2.29 19.16
N VAL A 14 4.01 1.12 19.81
CA VAL A 14 3.30 0.91 21.08
C VAL A 14 4.24 0.36 22.14
N GLN A 15 4.20 0.96 23.33
CA GLN A 15 4.95 0.50 24.50
C GLN A 15 4.48 -0.88 24.98
N GLY A 16 5.39 -1.66 25.57
CA GLY A 16 5.08 -2.98 26.14
C GLY A 16 4.85 -4.09 25.11
N VAL A 17 5.07 -3.78 23.82
CA VAL A 17 5.00 -4.76 22.72
C VAL A 17 6.40 -5.23 22.36
N GLU A 18 6.51 -6.51 22.01
CA GLU A 18 7.71 -7.09 21.42
C GLU A 18 7.40 -7.88 20.14
N ILE A 19 8.35 -7.84 19.21
CA ILE A 19 8.34 -8.68 18.00
C ILE A 19 9.56 -9.62 18.10
N GLU A 20 9.32 -10.92 18.20
CA GLU A 20 10.37 -11.94 18.17
C GLU A 20 10.40 -12.61 16.79
N PHE A 21 11.55 -12.60 16.15
CA PHE A 21 11.84 -13.43 14.99
C PHE A 21 12.63 -14.66 15.44
N GLU A 22 12.24 -15.84 14.96
CA GLU A 22 12.80 -17.11 15.41
C GLU A 22 13.09 -18.03 14.23
N VAL A 23 14.23 -18.71 14.31
CA VAL A 23 14.62 -19.88 13.51
C VAL A 23 15.10 -20.97 14.48
N PRO A 24 15.32 -22.22 14.06
CA PRO A 24 15.74 -23.28 14.98
C PRO A 24 17.01 -22.89 15.75
N LYS A 25 16.91 -22.91 17.09
CA LYS A 25 17.98 -22.58 18.06
C LYS A 25 18.51 -21.13 18.00
N ASN A 26 17.85 -20.20 17.32
CA ASN A 26 18.25 -18.80 17.28
C ASN A 26 17.03 -17.87 17.20
N SER A 27 17.02 -16.79 17.98
CA SER A 27 15.96 -15.79 17.94
C SER A 27 16.50 -14.38 18.18
N ILE A 28 15.77 -13.40 17.64
CA ILE A 28 16.03 -11.98 17.82
C ILE A 28 14.73 -11.33 18.25
N THR A 29 14.74 -10.55 19.32
CA THR A 29 13.55 -9.84 19.79
C THR A 29 13.73 -8.33 19.76
N LYS A 30 12.71 -7.62 19.24
CA LYS A 30 12.64 -6.17 19.11
C LYS A 30 11.64 -5.59 20.09
N ARG A 31 12.05 -4.52 20.76
CA ARG A 31 11.27 -3.83 21.81
C ARG A 31 11.35 -2.31 21.71
N ASP A 32 12.22 -1.78 20.87
CA ASP A 32 12.41 -0.33 20.75
C ASP A 32 11.22 0.28 20.00
N PRO A 33 10.41 1.12 20.65
CA PRO A 33 9.34 1.83 19.99
C PRO A 33 9.90 2.93 19.07
N ASP A 34 9.10 3.29 18.07
CA ASP A 34 9.32 4.36 17.10
C ASP A 34 10.62 4.25 16.29
N LYS A 35 11.19 3.04 16.20
CA LYS A 35 12.41 2.76 15.44
C LYS A 35 12.19 1.63 14.45
N PHE A 36 12.63 1.87 13.22
CA PHE A 36 12.81 0.80 12.24
C PHE A 36 14.06 0.00 12.60
N THR A 37 13.92 -1.31 12.67
CA THR A 37 15.02 -2.23 12.92
C THR A 37 15.15 -3.23 11.78
N ILE A 38 16.39 -3.62 11.47
CA ILE A 38 16.71 -4.52 10.38
C ILE A 38 17.70 -5.56 10.91
N ASP A 39 17.35 -6.84 10.75
CA ASP A 39 18.14 -7.96 11.20
C ASP A 39 18.19 -9.06 10.16
N HIS A 40 18.87 -10.15 10.51
CA HIS A 40 19.12 -11.27 9.64
C HIS A 40 19.08 -12.57 10.42
N LEU A 41 18.36 -13.56 9.90
CA LEU A 41 18.30 -14.92 10.44
C LEU A 41 18.48 -15.94 9.32
N GLU A 42 19.04 -17.10 9.65
CA GLU A 42 19.19 -18.23 8.73
C GLU A 42 18.69 -19.52 9.35
N VAL A 43 17.96 -20.30 8.56
CA VAL A 43 17.65 -21.69 8.92
C VAL A 43 18.86 -22.54 8.56
N GLU A 44 19.71 -22.82 9.56
CA GLU A 44 20.92 -23.61 9.39
C GLU A 44 20.69 -25.11 9.61
N SER A 45 21.26 -25.95 8.74
CA SER A 45 21.17 -27.41 8.85
C SER A 45 21.76 -27.96 10.17
N SER A 46 22.78 -27.29 10.73
CA SER A 46 23.40 -27.58 12.03
C SER A 46 22.42 -27.46 13.20
N ASN A 47 21.38 -26.64 13.04
CA ASN A 47 20.37 -26.38 14.06
C ASN A 47 19.13 -27.26 13.92
N LEU A 48 19.05 -28.08 12.87
CA LEU A 48 17.95 -29.01 12.63
C LEU A 48 18.21 -30.40 13.25
N PRO A 49 17.15 -31.16 13.60
CA PRO A 49 17.26 -32.57 13.93
C PRO A 49 17.91 -33.38 12.79
N ARG A 50 18.60 -34.48 13.14
CA ARG A 50 19.29 -35.34 12.16
C ARG A 50 18.35 -35.76 11.03
N LEU A 51 18.82 -35.65 9.79
CA LEU A 51 18.08 -35.92 8.53
C LEU A 51 16.96 -34.94 8.16
N LYS A 52 16.65 -33.91 8.97
CA LYS A 52 15.75 -32.83 8.55
C LYS A 52 16.53 -31.75 7.78
N ILE A 53 15.97 -31.32 6.66
CA ILE A 53 16.53 -30.27 5.79
C ILE A 53 15.63 -29.02 5.72
N LYS A 54 14.55 -29.00 6.51
CA LYS A 54 13.62 -27.87 6.63
C LYS A 54 13.48 -27.48 8.09
N GLY A 55 13.44 -26.18 8.33
CA GLY A 55 13.11 -25.58 9.62
C GLY A 55 12.16 -24.41 9.44
N ASN A 56 11.49 -24.01 10.51
CA ASN A 56 10.56 -22.89 10.46
C ASN A 56 11.31 -21.59 10.74
N PHE A 57 11.16 -20.62 9.85
CA PHE A 57 11.22 -19.23 10.24
C PHE A 57 9.85 -18.83 10.79
N SER A 58 9.82 -18.05 11.88
CA SER A 58 8.57 -17.50 12.42
C SER A 58 8.78 -16.12 13.00
N PHE A 59 7.68 -15.35 13.09
CA PHE A 59 7.62 -14.20 13.98
C PHE A 59 6.49 -14.37 14.98
N LYS A 60 6.69 -13.81 16.18
CA LYS A 60 5.69 -13.74 17.24
C LYS A 60 5.58 -12.31 17.71
N VAL A 61 4.35 -11.84 17.90
CA VAL A 61 4.10 -10.55 18.56
C VAL A 61 3.57 -10.83 19.95
N ARG A 62 4.16 -10.22 20.97
CA ARG A 62 3.68 -10.30 22.35
C ARG A 62 3.43 -8.93 22.94
N ARG A 63 2.53 -8.88 23.90
CA ARG A 63 2.32 -7.73 24.77
C ARG A 63 2.32 -8.20 26.21
N ASP A 64 3.19 -7.61 27.03
CA ASP A 64 3.32 -7.94 28.46
C ASP A 64 3.49 -9.45 28.71
N GLY A 65 4.28 -10.11 27.86
CA GLY A 65 4.56 -11.56 27.92
C GLY A 65 3.48 -12.47 27.31
N ARG A 66 2.30 -11.96 26.93
CA ARG A 66 1.25 -12.74 26.26
C ARG A 66 1.43 -12.71 24.74
N GLU A 67 1.44 -13.89 24.12
CA GLU A 67 1.44 -14.03 22.66
C GLU A 67 0.11 -13.57 22.06
N LEU A 68 0.20 -12.66 21.08
CA LEU A 68 -0.94 -12.12 20.35
C LEU A 68 -1.11 -12.80 18.98
N THR A 69 0.00 -13.11 18.32
CA THR A 69 0.02 -13.87 17.06
C THR A 69 1.36 -14.55 16.86
N ASN A 70 1.35 -15.62 16.07
CA ASN A 70 2.52 -16.36 15.63
C ASN A 70 2.31 -16.78 14.18
N GLN A 71 3.21 -16.34 13.29
CA GLN A 71 3.18 -16.65 11.87
C GLN A 71 4.49 -17.30 11.47
N TRP A 72 4.43 -18.28 10.56
CA TRP A 72 5.61 -19.10 10.23
C TRP A 72 5.64 -19.54 8.78
N ILE A 73 6.84 -19.87 8.31
CA ILE A 73 7.07 -20.51 7.02
C ILE A 73 8.25 -21.48 7.09
N GLU A 74 8.09 -22.65 6.48
CA GLU A 74 9.16 -23.61 6.30
C GLU A 74 10.18 -23.09 5.29
N VAL A 75 11.45 -23.16 5.65
CA VAL A 75 12.58 -22.83 4.79
C VAL A 75 13.49 -24.05 4.70
N ASN A 76 13.84 -24.45 3.48
CA ASN A 76 14.84 -25.47 3.24
C ASN A 76 16.23 -24.91 3.56
N SER A 77 16.95 -25.52 4.49
CA SER A 77 18.25 -25.03 4.97
C SER A 77 19.38 -25.13 3.93
N MET A 78 19.19 -25.91 2.86
CA MET A 78 20.18 -26.08 1.79
C MET A 78 19.88 -25.27 0.53
N THR A 79 18.60 -25.07 0.21
CA THR A 79 18.18 -24.41 -1.04
C THR A 79 17.54 -23.04 -0.81
N GLY A 80 17.11 -22.73 0.41
CA GLY A 80 16.22 -21.61 0.72
C GLY A 80 14.80 -21.78 0.19
N GLY A 81 14.46 -22.91 -0.44
CA GLY A 81 13.11 -23.13 -0.97
C GLY A 81 12.06 -23.12 0.14
N LEU A 82 10.96 -22.41 -0.10
CA LEU A 82 9.85 -22.30 0.85
C LEU A 82 8.95 -23.55 0.82
N GLY A 83 8.43 -23.91 1.98
CA GLY A 83 7.55 -25.07 2.18
C GLY A 83 6.13 -24.68 2.57
N GLY A 84 5.57 -25.39 3.57
CA GLY A 84 4.31 -25.00 4.20
C GLY A 84 4.47 -23.75 5.08
N GLY A 85 3.38 -23.09 5.41
CA GLY A 85 3.41 -21.92 6.28
C GLY A 85 2.12 -21.12 6.26
N THR A 86 2.06 -20.10 7.10
CA THR A 86 0.97 -19.12 7.19
C THR A 86 1.30 -17.82 6.45
N MET A 87 2.43 -17.75 5.75
CA MET A 87 2.91 -16.54 5.07
C MET A 87 3.40 -16.83 3.64
N LYS A 88 2.83 -17.84 2.96
CA LYS A 88 3.38 -18.30 1.68
C LYS A 88 3.15 -17.31 0.54
N ASN A 89 2.06 -16.57 0.58
CA ASN A 89 1.71 -15.56 -0.42
C ASN A 89 0.98 -14.39 0.23
N MET A 90 0.76 -13.32 -0.54
CA MET A 90 0.14 -12.09 -0.05
C MET A 90 -1.26 -12.32 0.55
N ASP A 91 -2.06 -13.21 -0.05
CA ASP A 91 -3.42 -13.55 0.42
C ASP A 91 -3.42 -14.20 1.82
N GLN A 92 -2.30 -14.78 2.25
CA GLN A 92 -2.12 -15.37 3.58
C GLN A 92 -1.52 -14.39 4.60
N THR A 93 -1.34 -13.13 4.24
CA THR A 93 -0.76 -12.11 5.11
C THR A 93 -1.75 -10.99 5.46
N PRO A 94 -3.01 -11.26 5.84
CA PRO A 94 -3.93 -10.20 6.21
C PRO A 94 -3.44 -9.46 7.47
N ALA A 95 -3.75 -8.16 7.57
CA ALA A 95 -3.53 -7.44 8.82
C ALA A 95 -4.34 -8.05 9.98
N ILE A 96 -3.77 -8.04 11.18
CA ILE A 96 -4.38 -8.62 12.38
C ILE A 96 -4.74 -7.50 13.35
N PHE A 97 -5.99 -7.50 13.83
CA PHE A 97 -6.50 -6.57 14.84
C PHE A 97 -6.68 -7.33 16.15
N VAL A 98 -5.97 -6.91 17.21
CA VAL A 98 -5.99 -7.60 18.50
C VAL A 98 -5.62 -6.64 19.63
N ASP A 99 -6.39 -6.63 20.71
CA ASP A 99 -6.12 -5.82 21.93
C ASP A 99 -5.84 -4.33 21.68
N GLY A 100 -6.59 -3.73 20.75
CA GLY A 100 -6.41 -2.33 20.35
C GLY A 100 -5.11 -2.06 19.58
N LEU A 101 -4.47 -3.11 19.06
CA LEU A 101 -3.30 -3.05 18.20
C LEU A 101 -3.64 -3.49 16.77
N ILE A 102 -2.82 -3.03 15.85
CA ILE A 102 -2.79 -3.47 14.46
C ILE A 102 -1.42 -4.05 14.18
N ILE A 103 -1.40 -5.29 13.69
CA ILE A 103 -0.20 -6.00 13.26
C ILE A 103 -0.30 -6.17 11.75
N VAL A 104 0.56 -5.50 11.00
CA VAL A 104 0.66 -5.64 9.54
C VAL A 104 2.00 -6.28 9.20
N TYR A 105 1.98 -7.33 8.40
CA TYR A 105 3.17 -8.07 8.02
C TYR A 105 3.06 -8.58 6.60
N ALA A 106 4.20 -8.90 5.98
CA ALA A 106 4.24 -9.69 4.76
C ALA A 106 5.58 -10.43 4.63
N PHE A 107 5.62 -11.41 3.73
CA PHE A 107 6.80 -12.20 3.43
C PHE A 107 7.10 -12.18 1.93
N TYR A 108 8.31 -11.75 1.56
CA TYR A 108 8.80 -11.77 0.20
C TYR A 108 9.65 -13.03 -0.04
N ASP A 109 9.27 -13.81 -1.03
CA ASP A 109 10.04 -14.95 -1.48
C ASP A 109 11.15 -14.50 -2.44
N ALA A 110 12.40 -14.56 -2.00
CA ALA A 110 13.51 -14.13 -2.81
C ALA A 110 13.96 -15.21 -3.80
N GLY A 111 14.03 -14.81 -5.07
CA GLY A 111 14.75 -15.52 -6.13
C GLY A 111 16.28 -15.52 -5.92
N PRO A 112 17.07 -15.76 -6.98
CA PRO A 112 18.53 -15.77 -6.91
C PRO A 112 19.16 -14.37 -6.82
N GLY A 113 18.35 -13.31 -6.83
CA GLY A 113 18.79 -11.91 -6.82
C GLY A 113 19.12 -11.35 -8.21
N LEU A 114 18.39 -11.79 -9.23
CA LEU A 114 18.53 -11.29 -10.60
C LEU A 114 18.14 -9.80 -10.68
N ALA A 115 18.80 -9.07 -11.58
CA ALA A 115 18.54 -7.64 -11.83
C ALA A 115 18.63 -6.74 -10.58
N GLY A 116 19.41 -7.14 -9.57
CA GLY A 116 19.57 -6.38 -8.33
C GLY A 116 18.46 -6.63 -7.30
N LEU A 117 17.48 -7.49 -7.59
CA LEU A 117 16.49 -7.91 -6.61
C LEU A 117 17.15 -8.59 -5.39
N PRO A 118 16.51 -8.55 -4.22
CA PRO A 118 17.04 -9.21 -3.03
C PRO A 118 17.21 -10.72 -3.25
N LYS A 119 18.36 -11.25 -2.83
CA LYS A 119 18.70 -12.69 -2.84
C LYS A 119 18.31 -13.43 -1.56
N GLN A 120 17.81 -12.69 -0.57
CA GLN A 120 17.42 -13.18 0.75
C GLN A 120 15.93 -12.92 0.92
N HIS A 121 15.20 -13.86 1.51
CA HIS A 121 13.79 -13.64 1.81
C HIS A 121 13.65 -12.41 2.73
N GLN A 122 12.49 -11.79 2.71
CA GLN A 122 12.23 -10.66 3.60
C GLN A 122 10.95 -10.90 4.38
N CYS A 123 10.97 -10.59 5.65
CA CYS A 123 9.80 -10.52 6.50
C CYS A 123 9.76 -9.14 7.12
N PHE A 124 8.67 -8.40 6.91
CA PHE A 124 8.44 -7.17 7.66
C PHE A 124 7.24 -7.35 8.59
N VAL A 125 7.33 -6.75 9.78
CA VAL A 125 6.27 -6.74 10.79
C VAL A 125 6.18 -5.34 11.37
N THR A 126 5.00 -4.73 11.32
CA THR A 126 4.70 -3.47 11.98
C THR A 126 3.64 -3.69 13.04
N VAL A 127 3.80 -3.08 14.21
CA VAL A 127 2.80 -3.13 15.28
C VAL A 127 2.50 -1.71 15.74
N THR A 128 1.25 -1.29 15.60
CA THR A 128 0.80 0.07 15.92
C THR A 128 -0.50 0.07 16.71
N HIS A 129 -0.93 1.23 17.19
CA HIS A 129 -2.25 1.40 17.78
C HIS A 129 -3.35 1.14 16.75
N ASN A 130 -4.56 0.81 17.20
CA ASN A 130 -5.73 0.88 16.33
C ASN A 130 -6.01 2.33 15.93
N TYR A 131 -5.90 2.62 14.64
CA TYR A 131 -6.08 3.96 14.06
C TYR A 131 -7.45 4.15 13.40
N GLU A 132 -8.44 3.31 13.69
CA GLU A 132 -9.80 3.51 13.16
C GLU A 132 -10.45 4.83 13.59
N ASN A 133 -10.02 5.48 14.68
CA ASN A 133 -10.55 6.76 15.18
C ASN A 133 -9.47 7.84 15.38
N TRP A 134 -8.34 7.79 14.65
CA TRP A 134 -7.20 8.63 14.97
C TRP A 134 -7.47 10.14 14.84
N MET A 135 -8.36 10.58 13.93
CA MET A 135 -8.68 12.01 13.79
C MET A 135 -9.46 12.51 15.01
N ARG A 136 -10.34 11.68 15.59
CA ARG A 136 -10.97 11.96 16.88
C ARG A 136 -9.93 12.11 17.98
N ASP A 137 -8.95 11.21 18.03
CA ASP A 137 -7.97 11.18 19.11
C ASP A 137 -7.04 12.40 19.10
N ILE A 138 -6.63 12.86 17.92
CA ILE A 138 -5.71 14.00 17.80
C ILE A 138 -6.42 15.36 17.79
N ALA A 139 -7.67 15.41 17.31
CA ALA A 139 -8.50 16.60 17.29
C ALA A 139 -9.89 16.27 17.84
N PRO A 140 -10.04 16.05 19.16
CA PRO A 140 -11.33 15.71 19.74
C PRO A 140 -12.37 16.81 19.51
N PRO A 141 -13.66 16.47 19.40
CA PRO A 141 -14.73 17.46 19.39
C PRO A 141 -14.59 18.45 20.56
N ASP A 142 -15.02 19.69 20.32
CA ASP A 142 -15.00 20.77 21.33
C ASP A 142 -13.62 21.11 21.89
N THR A 143 -12.56 20.92 21.09
CA THR A 143 -11.19 21.35 21.42
C THR A 143 -10.67 22.37 20.41
N GLU A 144 -9.69 23.18 20.82
CA GLU A 144 -8.99 24.13 19.92
C GLU A 144 -8.35 23.44 18.70
N LYS A 145 -8.03 22.15 18.83
CA LYS A 145 -7.46 21.34 17.74
C LYS A 145 -8.52 21.08 16.66
N ALA A 146 -9.77 20.84 17.03
CA ALA A 146 -10.87 20.69 16.08
C ALA A 146 -11.23 22.02 15.38
N ASP A 147 -10.95 23.16 16.02
CA ASP A 147 -11.14 24.48 15.40
C ASP A 147 -10.05 24.84 14.37
N ARG A 148 -8.99 24.02 14.24
CA ARG A 148 -7.98 24.19 13.19
C ARG A 148 -8.56 23.83 11.82
N LYS A 149 -8.09 24.55 10.80
CA LYS A 149 -8.43 24.27 9.40
C LYS A 149 -8.01 22.85 8.99
N PHE A 150 -8.86 22.18 8.20
CA PHE A 150 -8.60 20.83 7.73
C PHE A 150 -7.40 20.75 6.77
N ASN A 151 -7.06 21.86 6.09
CA ASN A 151 -5.82 21.94 5.31
C ASN A 151 -4.55 21.70 6.15
N LYS A 152 -4.64 21.72 7.49
CA LYS A 152 -3.54 21.38 8.39
C LYS A 152 -3.34 19.88 8.60
N MET A 153 -4.21 19.03 8.07
CA MET A 153 -4.10 17.59 8.24
C MET A 153 -2.94 17.02 7.43
N VAL A 154 -2.30 15.99 7.99
CA VAL A 154 -1.39 15.08 7.29
C VAL A 154 -2.09 13.73 7.19
N LEU A 155 -2.44 13.31 5.97
CA LEU A 155 -3.29 12.15 5.72
C LEU A 155 -2.44 10.97 5.23
N PRO A 156 -2.48 9.81 5.91
CA PRO A 156 -1.92 8.60 5.35
C PRO A 156 -2.80 8.05 4.21
N SER A 157 -2.16 7.47 3.20
CA SER A 157 -2.80 6.99 1.98
C SER A 157 -2.20 5.68 1.49
N ALA A 158 -3.07 4.81 1.00
CA ALA A 158 -2.68 3.65 0.20
C ALA A 158 -2.50 4.08 -1.27
N HIS A 159 -1.36 3.73 -1.88
CA HIS A 159 -1.14 3.88 -3.32
C HIS A 159 -2.02 2.89 -4.09
N ASP A 160 -2.70 3.37 -5.13
CA ASP A 160 -3.50 2.53 -6.01
C ASP A 160 -4.46 1.58 -5.27
N ILE A 161 -5.27 2.12 -4.36
CA ILE A 161 -6.17 1.36 -3.47
C ILE A 161 -7.03 0.32 -4.20
N GLY A 162 -7.37 0.56 -5.48
CA GLY A 162 -8.15 -0.38 -6.27
C GLY A 162 -7.38 -1.64 -6.72
N MET A 163 -6.07 -1.68 -6.55
CA MET A 163 -5.22 -2.85 -6.82
C MET A 163 -4.94 -3.65 -5.54
N ASN A 164 -6.01 -3.92 -4.77
CA ASN A 164 -5.96 -4.65 -3.50
C ASN A 164 -6.40 -6.12 -3.60
N SER A 165 -6.75 -6.59 -4.80
CA SER A 165 -7.10 -7.99 -5.03
C SER A 165 -6.86 -8.39 -6.48
N MET A 166 -6.76 -9.70 -6.70
CA MET A 166 -6.70 -10.28 -8.05
C MET A 166 -8.07 -10.56 -8.65
N GLN A 167 -9.19 -10.25 -7.96
CA GLN A 167 -10.52 -10.72 -8.35
C GLN A 167 -10.92 -10.21 -9.74
N THR A 168 -10.91 -8.89 -9.95
CA THR A 168 -11.30 -8.26 -11.22
C THR A 168 -10.34 -8.65 -12.35
N ALA A 169 -9.03 -8.56 -12.10
CA ALA A 169 -8.03 -8.92 -13.10
C ALA A 169 -8.08 -10.41 -13.49
N THR A 170 -8.34 -11.32 -12.55
CA THR A 170 -8.48 -12.76 -12.85
C THR A 170 -9.74 -13.02 -13.66
N ALA A 171 -10.88 -12.42 -13.28
CA ALA A 171 -12.12 -12.55 -14.03
C ALA A 171 -11.96 -12.04 -15.48
N MET A 172 -11.21 -10.94 -15.66
CA MET A 172 -10.83 -10.42 -16.96
C MET A 172 -9.95 -11.40 -17.76
N LEU A 173 -8.88 -11.93 -17.14
CA LEU A 173 -7.92 -12.81 -17.82
C LEU A 173 -8.51 -14.17 -18.21
N GLN A 174 -9.48 -14.69 -17.44
CA GLN A 174 -10.08 -16.02 -17.69
C GLN A 174 -10.72 -16.17 -19.07
N LYS A 175 -11.26 -15.09 -19.65
CA LYS A 175 -11.93 -15.10 -20.97
C LYS A 175 -11.19 -14.32 -22.04
N ALA A 176 -10.08 -13.66 -21.70
CA ALA A 176 -9.31 -12.87 -22.64
C ALA A 176 -8.48 -13.78 -23.57
N GLY A 177 -8.59 -13.56 -24.89
CA GLY A 177 -7.64 -14.13 -25.85
C GLY A 177 -6.27 -13.46 -25.73
N THR A 178 -5.21 -14.12 -26.20
CA THR A 178 -3.82 -13.64 -26.04
C THR A 178 -3.59 -12.23 -26.60
N GLY A 179 -4.25 -11.88 -27.71
CA GLY A 179 -4.15 -10.53 -28.28
C GLY A 179 -4.66 -9.44 -27.32
N VAL A 180 -5.78 -9.71 -26.64
CA VAL A 180 -6.34 -8.79 -25.63
C VAL A 180 -5.40 -8.69 -24.42
N VAL A 181 -4.86 -9.81 -23.96
CA VAL A 181 -3.88 -9.84 -22.85
C VAL A 181 -2.63 -9.01 -23.19
N LYS A 182 -2.06 -9.20 -24.39
CA LYS A 182 -0.89 -8.44 -24.86
C LYS A 182 -1.17 -6.94 -24.91
N GLU A 183 -2.32 -6.55 -25.47
CA GLU A 183 -2.72 -5.14 -25.57
C GLU A 183 -2.85 -4.49 -24.20
N VAL A 184 -3.63 -5.11 -23.31
CA VAL A 184 -3.98 -4.56 -22.00
C VAL A 184 -2.76 -4.48 -21.10
N LEU A 185 -2.02 -5.58 -20.96
CA LEU A 185 -0.82 -5.59 -20.13
C LEU A 185 0.27 -4.71 -20.74
N GLY A 186 0.35 -4.67 -22.08
CA GLY A 186 1.32 -3.85 -22.80
C GLY A 186 1.18 -2.35 -22.59
N GLN A 187 -0.06 -1.86 -22.42
CA GLN A 187 -0.33 -0.47 -22.10
C GLN A 187 -0.20 -0.15 -20.60
N SER A 188 -0.24 -1.17 -19.73
CA SER A 188 -0.32 -1.00 -18.28
C SER A 188 1.02 -1.18 -17.56
N ILE A 189 1.90 -2.00 -18.13
CA ILE A 189 3.17 -2.38 -17.51
C ILE A 189 4.29 -1.97 -18.48
N GLY A 190 5.15 -1.05 -18.03
CA GLY A 190 6.27 -0.56 -18.84
C GLY A 190 7.13 -1.71 -19.38
N ASN A 191 7.53 -1.64 -20.65
CA ASN A 191 8.44 -2.62 -21.28
C ASN A 191 7.98 -4.09 -21.37
N ILE A 192 6.76 -4.46 -20.91
CA ILE A 192 6.30 -5.86 -20.91
C ILE A 192 6.08 -6.41 -22.32
N LEU A 193 5.72 -5.55 -23.29
CA LEU A 193 5.51 -5.94 -24.69
C LEU A 193 6.75 -6.60 -25.31
N ILE A 194 7.95 -6.16 -24.93
CA ILE A 194 9.22 -6.73 -25.41
C ILE A 194 9.35 -8.20 -24.99
N LEU A 195 8.85 -8.55 -23.80
CA LEU A 195 8.85 -9.92 -23.30
C LEU A 195 7.79 -10.76 -24.02
N PHE A 196 6.58 -10.24 -24.17
CA PHE A 196 5.51 -10.96 -24.88
C PHE A 196 5.84 -11.28 -26.34
N ASN A 197 6.62 -10.43 -27.01
CA ASN A 197 7.08 -10.71 -28.37
C ASN A 197 8.08 -11.88 -28.47
N LYS A 198 8.61 -12.36 -27.34
CA LYS A 198 9.57 -13.49 -27.29
C LYS A 198 8.93 -14.79 -26.78
N LEU A 199 7.69 -14.77 -26.34
CA LEU A 199 7.00 -15.92 -25.75
C LEU A 199 5.91 -16.45 -26.68
N ALA A 200 5.68 -17.77 -26.64
CA ALA A 200 4.55 -18.38 -27.32
C ALA A 200 3.22 -17.92 -26.69
N ASP A 201 2.17 -17.78 -27.50
CA ASP A 201 0.88 -17.23 -27.06
C ASP A 201 0.22 -18.03 -25.92
N SER A 202 0.37 -19.35 -25.93
CA SER A 202 -0.11 -20.24 -24.85
C SER A 202 0.62 -20.02 -23.53
N THR A 203 1.89 -19.60 -23.59
CA THR A 203 2.70 -19.30 -22.39
C THR A 203 2.25 -18.00 -21.75
N ILE A 204 1.91 -17.00 -22.56
CA ILE A 204 1.48 -15.67 -22.11
C ILE A 204 0.19 -15.75 -21.29
N ASN A 205 -0.83 -16.45 -21.79
CA ASN A 205 -2.10 -16.58 -21.07
C ASN A 205 -1.93 -17.30 -19.73
N ARG A 206 -0.98 -18.25 -19.65
CA ARG A 206 -0.71 -19.00 -18.42
C ARG A 206 -0.04 -18.13 -17.35
N ILE A 207 0.89 -17.26 -17.73
CA ILE A 207 1.67 -16.44 -16.78
C ILE A 207 1.03 -15.08 -16.49
N ALA A 208 0.07 -14.62 -17.30
CA ALA A 208 -0.54 -13.31 -17.16
C ALA A 208 -1.11 -13.02 -15.76
N PRO A 209 -1.81 -13.95 -15.07
CA PRO A 209 -2.27 -13.72 -13.70
C PRO A 209 -1.11 -13.45 -12.72
N ASP A 210 0.00 -14.15 -12.87
CA ASP A 210 1.17 -13.99 -12.01
C ASP A 210 1.92 -12.69 -12.32
N ILE A 211 1.96 -12.28 -13.59
CA ILE A 211 2.47 -10.96 -14.02
C ILE A 211 1.67 -9.84 -13.36
N VAL A 212 0.33 -9.89 -13.44
CA VAL A 212 -0.52 -8.86 -12.83
C VAL A 212 -0.33 -8.86 -11.31
N ARG A 213 -0.32 -10.03 -10.67
CA ARG A 213 -0.10 -10.14 -9.23
C ARG A 213 1.25 -9.56 -8.80
N ALA A 214 2.31 -9.84 -9.55
CA ALA A 214 3.64 -9.39 -9.21
C ALA A 214 3.84 -7.88 -9.47
N LEU A 215 3.27 -7.35 -10.56
CA LEU A 215 3.63 -6.04 -11.08
C LEU A 215 2.55 -4.96 -10.94
N ALA A 216 1.30 -5.32 -10.65
CA ALA A 216 0.20 -4.35 -10.60
C ALA A 216 -0.56 -4.34 -9.26
N VAL A 217 -0.48 -5.42 -8.45
CA VAL A 217 -1.06 -5.44 -7.10
C VAL A 217 -0.19 -4.61 -6.17
N THR A 218 -0.75 -3.52 -5.65
CA THR A 218 -0.07 -2.57 -4.76
C THR A 218 -0.54 -2.68 -3.33
N GLN A 219 -1.69 -3.32 -3.08
CA GLN A 219 -2.27 -3.49 -1.76
C GLN A 219 -2.64 -4.96 -1.52
N LYS A 220 -2.60 -5.41 -0.26
CA LYS A 220 -2.96 -6.79 0.12
C LYS A 220 -4.19 -6.87 1.04
N ASP A 221 -4.63 -5.73 1.57
CA ASP A 221 -5.69 -5.63 2.55
C ASP A 221 -6.95 -4.98 1.94
N SER A 222 -8.13 -5.29 2.50
CA SER A 222 -9.40 -4.68 2.08
C SER A 222 -9.44 -3.17 2.34
N VAL A 223 -10.39 -2.44 1.74
CA VAL A 223 -10.53 -0.99 2.00
C VAL A 223 -10.93 -0.76 3.46
N ASP A 224 -11.86 -1.55 4.01
CA ASP A 224 -12.19 -1.54 5.45
C ASP A 224 -10.95 -1.72 6.33
N THR A 225 -10.11 -2.72 6.03
CA THR A 225 -8.85 -2.94 6.75
C THR A 225 -7.92 -1.73 6.65
N ILE A 226 -7.71 -1.18 5.46
CA ILE A 226 -6.82 -0.04 5.21
C ILE A 226 -7.31 1.23 5.92
N LEU A 227 -8.62 1.44 5.99
CA LEU A 227 -9.23 2.51 6.79
C LEU A 227 -8.97 2.32 8.28
N LYS A 228 -9.07 1.09 8.81
CA LYS A 228 -8.74 0.79 10.21
C LYS A 228 -7.24 0.90 10.52
N ILE A 229 -6.37 0.56 9.56
CA ILE A 229 -4.92 0.84 9.64
C ILE A 229 -4.65 2.35 9.72
N GLY A 230 -5.53 3.17 9.14
CA GLY A 230 -5.56 4.61 9.39
C GLY A 230 -5.66 5.48 8.14
N ALA A 231 -5.71 4.91 6.93
CA ALA A 231 -5.77 5.69 5.69
C ALA A 231 -6.99 6.63 5.66
N ARG A 232 -6.79 7.88 5.22
CA ARG A 232 -7.86 8.90 5.12
C ARG A 232 -7.79 9.71 3.83
N TYR A 233 -6.86 9.37 2.94
CA TYR A 233 -6.78 9.91 1.60
C TYR A 233 -6.66 8.75 0.60
N PHE A 234 -7.29 8.88 -0.55
CA PHE A 234 -7.23 7.92 -1.64
C PHE A 234 -7.20 8.63 -2.99
N GLU A 235 -6.24 8.29 -3.85
CA GLU A 235 -6.35 8.58 -5.28
C GLU A 235 -7.09 7.43 -5.96
N PHE A 236 -8.15 7.76 -6.71
CA PHE A 236 -8.92 6.79 -7.47
C PHE A 236 -8.92 7.18 -8.95
N ARG A 237 -8.77 6.21 -9.84
CA ARG A 237 -8.79 6.43 -11.29
C ARG A 237 -10.02 5.77 -11.92
N PRO A 238 -11.21 6.40 -11.83
CA PRO A 238 -12.47 5.74 -12.12
C PRO A 238 -12.76 5.67 -13.63
N ALA A 239 -12.61 4.52 -14.27
CA ALA A 239 -12.99 4.35 -15.67
C ALA A 239 -13.63 2.99 -15.93
N LYS A 240 -14.34 2.88 -17.05
CA LYS A 240 -14.80 1.57 -17.56
C LYS A 240 -13.61 0.77 -18.06
N CYS A 241 -13.78 -0.55 -18.11
CA CYS A 241 -12.79 -1.45 -18.69
C CYS A 241 -12.42 -1.02 -20.12
N HIS A 242 -11.15 -1.23 -20.48
CA HIS A 242 -10.66 -1.08 -21.86
C HIS A 242 -11.60 -1.72 -22.87
N ARG A 243 -11.95 -1.02 -23.95
CA ARG A 243 -12.96 -1.44 -24.95
C ARG A 243 -12.75 -2.83 -25.52
N GLN A 244 -11.50 -3.24 -25.75
CA GLN A 244 -11.21 -4.59 -26.24
C GLN A 244 -11.49 -5.67 -25.19
N MET A 245 -11.30 -5.35 -23.91
CA MET A 245 -11.66 -6.25 -22.81
C MET A 245 -13.16 -6.33 -22.67
N GLN A 246 -13.88 -5.20 -22.76
CA GLN A 246 -15.33 -5.17 -22.57
C GLN A 246 -16.07 -6.10 -23.54
N LYS A 247 -15.50 -6.36 -24.74
CA LYS A 247 -16.07 -7.30 -25.72
C LYS A 247 -16.03 -8.77 -25.28
N VAL A 248 -15.13 -9.14 -24.38
CA VAL A 248 -14.84 -10.54 -24.00
C VAL A 248 -14.91 -10.78 -22.49
N SER A 249 -14.97 -9.72 -21.70
CA SER A 249 -14.93 -9.74 -20.25
C SER A 249 -16.27 -10.19 -19.66
N PRO A 250 -16.27 -11.01 -18.60
CA PRO A 250 -17.48 -11.28 -17.82
C PRO A 250 -17.83 -10.14 -16.85
N LEU A 251 -17.03 -9.09 -16.77
CA LEU A 251 -17.23 -7.96 -15.88
C LEU A 251 -18.42 -7.10 -16.32
N GLU A 252 -19.11 -6.54 -15.33
CA GLU A 252 -20.18 -5.56 -15.55
C GLU A 252 -19.63 -4.33 -16.31
N ASP A 253 -20.43 -3.73 -17.19
CA ASP A 253 -20.07 -2.48 -17.88
C ASP A 253 -20.23 -1.26 -16.96
N THR A 254 -19.39 -1.20 -15.93
CA THR A 254 -19.43 -0.19 -14.87
C THR A 254 -18.06 0.43 -14.62
N ILE A 255 -17.96 1.29 -13.61
CA ILE A 255 -16.75 2.05 -13.27
C ILE A 255 -15.86 1.27 -12.31
N TYR A 256 -14.61 1.08 -12.73
CA TYR A 256 -13.55 0.42 -11.96
C TYR A 256 -12.38 1.36 -11.71
N PHE A 257 -11.57 1.04 -10.72
CA PHE A 257 -10.21 1.57 -10.63
C PHE A 257 -9.40 1.09 -11.84
N GLN A 258 -8.59 1.99 -12.41
CA GLN A 258 -7.68 1.64 -13.49
C GLN A 258 -6.22 1.81 -13.06
N HIS A 259 -5.45 0.74 -13.18
CA HIS A 259 -3.98 0.77 -13.17
C HIS A 259 -3.49 0.52 -14.60
N GLY A 260 -3.27 1.60 -15.36
CA GLY A 260 -3.21 1.49 -16.81
C GLY A 260 -4.55 1.01 -17.38
N ALA A 261 -4.52 -0.05 -18.19
CA ALA A 261 -5.71 -0.75 -18.68
C ALA A 261 -6.15 -1.92 -17.77
N ILE A 262 -5.43 -2.23 -16.69
CA ILE A 262 -5.78 -3.32 -15.77
C ILE A 262 -6.87 -2.82 -14.81
N PRO A 263 -8.08 -3.42 -14.83
CA PRO A 263 -9.17 -3.01 -13.96
C PRO A 263 -9.01 -3.64 -12.56
N GLY A 264 -9.19 -2.81 -11.54
CA GLY A 264 -9.14 -3.18 -10.13
C GLY A 264 -10.53 -3.20 -9.46
N LEU A 265 -10.61 -2.66 -8.26
CA LEU A 265 -11.84 -2.55 -7.46
C LEU A 265 -12.92 -1.70 -8.16
N MET A 266 -14.19 -2.07 -8.03
CA MET A 266 -15.32 -1.26 -8.50
C MET A 266 -15.42 0.04 -7.71
N TYR A 267 -15.66 1.17 -8.39
CA TYR A 267 -15.77 2.48 -7.74
C TYR A 267 -16.92 2.53 -6.73
N LYS A 268 -18.06 1.93 -7.09
CA LYS A 268 -19.22 1.79 -6.19
C LYS A 268 -18.88 1.00 -4.93
N GLN A 269 -18.15 -0.11 -5.06
CA GLN A 269 -17.73 -0.90 -3.90
C GLN A 269 -16.77 -0.11 -3.01
N PHE A 270 -15.77 0.55 -3.60
CA PHE A 270 -14.84 1.41 -2.88
C PHE A 270 -15.57 2.49 -2.07
N LEU A 271 -16.46 3.25 -2.71
CA LEU A 271 -17.20 4.30 -2.02
C LEU A 271 -18.16 3.74 -0.96
N HIS A 272 -18.77 2.58 -1.20
CA HIS A 272 -19.61 1.91 -0.19
C HIS A 272 -18.79 1.58 1.07
N GLU A 273 -17.59 0.99 0.93
CA GLU A 273 -16.72 0.67 2.07
C GLU A 273 -16.28 1.95 2.83
N VAL A 274 -15.95 3.03 2.12
CA VAL A 274 -15.63 4.33 2.73
C VAL A 274 -16.83 4.93 3.47
N VAL A 275 -18.01 4.93 2.85
CA VAL A 275 -19.23 5.49 3.45
C VAL A 275 -19.67 4.66 4.67
N GLN A 276 -19.57 3.33 4.59
CA GLN A 276 -19.85 2.45 5.73
C GLN A 276 -18.91 2.74 6.90
N PHE A 277 -17.61 2.93 6.64
CA PHE A 277 -16.66 3.34 7.65
C PHE A 277 -17.04 4.69 8.28
N LEU A 278 -17.25 5.73 7.47
CA LEU A 278 -17.66 7.05 7.98
C LEU A 278 -18.99 6.99 8.74
N ASP A 279 -19.89 6.07 8.42
CA ASP A 279 -21.14 5.91 9.15
C ASP A 279 -20.90 5.39 10.58
N GLY A 280 -19.93 4.48 10.77
CA GLY A 280 -19.50 3.98 12.08
C GLY A 280 -18.55 4.91 12.85
N HIS A 281 -17.80 5.75 12.14
CA HIS A 281 -16.74 6.59 12.69
C HIS A 281 -17.03 8.09 12.48
N LYS A 282 -17.90 8.66 13.35
CA LYS A 282 -18.52 9.98 13.13
C LYS A 282 -17.56 11.17 13.12
N ASP A 283 -16.38 11.03 13.71
CA ASP A 283 -15.36 12.07 13.81
C ASP A 283 -14.29 11.99 12.72
N GLU A 284 -14.32 10.95 11.90
CA GLU A 284 -13.36 10.75 10.83
C GLU A 284 -13.81 11.46 9.54
N ILE A 285 -12.85 11.88 8.74
CA ILE A 285 -13.05 12.53 7.45
C ILE A 285 -12.16 11.82 6.43
N VAL A 286 -12.72 11.41 5.30
CA VAL A 286 -11.99 10.76 4.21
C VAL A 286 -12.01 11.66 2.97
N VAL A 287 -10.84 11.81 2.35
CA VAL A 287 -10.65 12.52 1.09
C VAL A 287 -10.44 11.50 -0.03
N VAL A 288 -11.23 11.61 -1.10
CA VAL A 288 -11.06 10.82 -2.32
C VAL A 288 -10.80 11.79 -3.46
N GLN A 289 -9.63 11.67 -4.10
CA GLN A 289 -9.31 12.41 -5.31
C GLN A 289 -9.48 11.52 -6.53
N ASN A 290 -10.48 11.83 -7.35
CA ASN A 290 -10.64 11.23 -8.66
C ASN A 290 -9.64 11.85 -9.65
N ARG A 291 -8.88 10.99 -10.32
CA ARG A 291 -7.81 11.35 -11.25
C ARG A 291 -7.85 10.52 -12.53
N TRP A 292 -7.09 10.93 -13.54
CA TRP A 292 -7.05 10.27 -14.86
C TRP A 292 -5.66 10.07 -15.45
N ASP A 293 -4.60 10.46 -14.74
CA ASP A 293 -3.23 10.16 -15.14
C ASP A 293 -3.02 8.65 -15.29
N GLY A 294 -2.31 8.24 -16.34
CA GLY A 294 -2.04 6.83 -16.61
C GLY A 294 -3.21 6.00 -17.14
N VAL A 295 -4.44 6.53 -17.20
CA VAL A 295 -5.60 5.82 -17.77
C VAL A 295 -5.59 5.91 -19.29
N PRO A 296 -5.53 4.77 -20.03
CA PRO A 296 -5.54 4.77 -21.49
C PRO A 296 -6.83 5.37 -22.06
N GLY A 297 -6.73 6.02 -23.22
CA GLY A 297 -7.89 6.63 -23.89
C GLY A 297 -8.98 5.65 -24.31
N ASP A 298 -8.63 4.36 -24.44
CA ASP A 298 -9.56 3.26 -24.74
C ASP A 298 -10.27 2.71 -23.50
N CYS A 299 -9.97 3.21 -22.30
CA CYS A 299 -10.77 3.03 -21.10
C CYS A 299 -11.72 4.24 -20.98
N PRO A 300 -13.03 4.08 -21.27
CA PRO A 300 -13.98 5.19 -21.19
C PRO A 300 -14.00 5.81 -19.79
N ARG A 301 -13.68 7.10 -19.69
CA ARG A 301 -13.73 7.83 -18.42
C ARG A 301 -15.17 7.91 -17.92
N ALA A 302 -15.35 7.79 -16.61
CA ALA A 302 -16.64 8.02 -15.99
C ALA A 302 -17.08 9.48 -16.22
N THR A 303 -18.34 9.66 -16.58
CA THR A 303 -18.97 10.99 -16.65
C THR A 303 -19.28 11.51 -15.24
N ASP A 304 -19.45 12.82 -15.10
CA ASP A 304 -19.80 13.42 -13.80
C ASP A 304 -21.16 12.94 -13.29
N ASP A 305 -22.10 12.64 -14.19
CA ASP A 305 -23.41 12.10 -13.82
C ASP A 305 -23.30 10.64 -13.36
N GLU A 306 -22.53 9.77 -14.05
CA GLU A 306 -22.28 8.40 -13.58
C GLU A 306 -21.62 8.37 -12.18
N LEU A 307 -20.64 9.25 -11.94
CA LEU A 307 -20.01 9.36 -10.63
C LEU A 307 -20.98 9.87 -9.56
N ARG A 308 -21.82 10.86 -9.89
CA ARG A 308 -22.84 11.41 -8.98
C ARG A 308 -23.93 10.39 -8.66
N ASP A 309 -24.37 9.60 -9.63
CA ASP A 309 -25.37 8.56 -9.42
C ASP A 309 -24.86 7.48 -8.47
N ILE A 310 -23.61 7.04 -8.65
CA ILE A 310 -22.95 6.12 -7.72
C ILE A 310 -22.85 6.73 -6.32
N GLN A 311 -22.44 8.00 -6.21
CA GLN A 311 -22.34 8.71 -4.93
C GLN A 311 -23.69 8.82 -4.22
N ASN A 312 -24.76 9.19 -4.93
CA ASN A 312 -26.10 9.28 -4.38
C ASN A 312 -26.61 7.93 -3.88
N ASP A 313 -26.32 6.87 -4.63
CA ASP A 313 -26.73 5.51 -4.27
C ASP A 313 -26.05 5.04 -2.97
N VAL A 314 -24.72 5.20 -2.86
CA VAL A 314 -24.00 4.77 -1.65
C VAL A 314 -24.32 5.62 -0.41
N LEU A 315 -24.73 6.89 -0.60
CA LEU A 315 -25.12 7.80 0.48
C LEU A 315 -26.60 7.68 0.88
N ASN A 316 -27.40 6.90 0.17
CA ASN A 316 -28.82 6.77 0.46
C ASN A 316 -29.06 6.29 1.90
N GLY A 317 -29.84 7.06 2.66
CA GLY A 317 -30.11 6.78 4.08
C GLY A 317 -28.95 7.04 5.03
N LYS A 318 -27.87 7.69 4.58
CA LYS A 318 -26.69 8.03 5.38
C LYS A 318 -26.69 9.50 5.81
N ASP A 319 -26.19 9.73 7.02
CA ASP A 319 -25.99 11.07 7.56
C ASP A 319 -24.56 11.57 7.27
N ILE A 320 -24.27 11.67 5.97
CA ILE A 320 -23.00 12.09 5.40
C ILE A 320 -23.32 12.99 4.21
N GLN A 321 -22.65 14.14 4.16
CA GLN A 321 -22.65 15.06 3.03
C GLN A 321 -21.30 15.01 2.32
N ILE A 322 -21.30 15.28 1.02
CA ILE A 322 -20.07 15.39 0.25
C ILE A 322 -19.51 16.81 0.40
N GLY A 323 -18.26 16.90 0.86
CA GLY A 323 -17.45 18.11 0.81
C GLY A 323 -16.67 18.22 -0.51
N ASN A 324 -16.18 19.42 -0.79
CA ASN A 324 -15.39 19.73 -1.99
C ASN A 324 -14.01 20.33 -1.63
N LEU A 325 -13.30 20.84 -2.64
CA LEU A 325 -11.99 21.47 -2.47
C LEU A 325 -12.02 22.70 -1.54
N ASP A 326 -13.04 23.55 -1.67
CA ASP A 326 -13.17 24.74 -0.83
C ASP A 326 -13.40 24.36 0.63
N ASP A 327 -14.27 23.37 0.86
CA ASP A 327 -14.50 22.80 2.19
C ASP A 327 -13.17 22.28 2.80
N MET A 328 -12.38 21.52 2.02
CA MET A 328 -11.08 20.98 2.46
C MET A 328 -10.08 22.06 2.85
N LEU A 329 -10.03 23.16 2.08
CA LEU A 329 -9.00 24.19 2.26
C LEU A 329 -9.37 25.21 3.33
N ASN A 330 -10.66 25.52 3.48
CA ASN A 330 -11.09 26.69 4.23
C ASN A 330 -11.81 26.38 5.54
N LYS A 331 -12.42 25.20 5.68
CA LYS A 331 -13.17 24.85 6.89
C LYS A 331 -12.31 24.26 7.99
N SER A 332 -12.75 24.47 9.23
CA SER A 332 -12.20 23.75 10.36
C SER A 332 -12.62 22.28 10.34
N ILE A 333 -11.86 21.43 11.03
CA ILE A 333 -12.21 20.02 11.24
C ILE A 333 -13.60 19.92 11.90
N LYS A 334 -13.88 20.81 12.86
CA LYS A 334 -15.17 20.91 13.55
C LYS A 334 -16.31 21.26 12.60
N ASP A 335 -16.13 22.26 11.73
CA ASP A 335 -17.19 22.68 10.79
C ASP A 335 -17.53 21.56 9.81
N LEU A 336 -16.51 20.86 9.29
CA LEU A 336 -16.73 19.69 8.42
C LEU A 336 -17.55 18.60 9.13
N ARG A 337 -17.27 18.32 10.40
CA ARG A 337 -18.05 17.34 11.19
C ARG A 337 -19.47 17.81 11.46
N ASN A 338 -19.65 19.07 11.84
CA ASN A 338 -20.95 19.67 12.15
C ASN A 338 -21.86 19.71 10.92
N GLU A 339 -21.31 20.06 9.76
CA GLU A 339 -22.01 20.06 8.48
C GLU A 339 -22.13 18.67 7.85
N ARG A 340 -21.66 17.62 8.54
CA ARG A 340 -21.63 16.23 8.07
C ARG A 340 -20.82 16.00 6.80
N LYS A 341 -19.97 16.96 6.40
CA LYS A 341 -19.08 16.91 5.22
C LYS A 341 -17.83 16.08 5.49
N ARG A 342 -18.03 14.79 5.68
CA ARG A 342 -17.00 13.83 6.14
C ARG A 342 -16.45 12.95 5.01
N LEU A 343 -17.10 12.97 3.85
CA LEU A 343 -16.55 12.45 2.60
C LEU A 343 -16.24 13.65 1.71
N ILE A 344 -14.96 13.94 1.46
CA ILE A 344 -14.54 14.99 0.54
C ILE A 344 -14.19 14.35 -0.79
N ILE A 345 -14.90 14.73 -1.86
CA ILE A 345 -14.61 14.25 -3.21
C ILE A 345 -13.96 15.38 -4.01
N LEU A 346 -12.78 15.10 -4.54
CA LEU A 346 -12.00 16.00 -5.38
C LEU A 346 -11.90 15.43 -6.79
N LYS A 347 -11.73 16.32 -7.78
CA LYS A 347 -11.52 15.94 -9.18
C LYS A 347 -10.38 16.77 -9.75
N ASP A 348 -9.32 16.10 -10.21
CA ASP A 348 -8.18 16.71 -10.91
C ASP A 348 -7.58 17.93 -10.19
N VAL A 349 -7.54 17.87 -8.86
CA VAL A 349 -6.96 18.94 -8.06
C VAL A 349 -5.46 18.99 -8.28
N ASN A 350 -4.94 20.20 -8.49
CA ASN A 350 -3.51 20.41 -8.63
C ASN A 350 -2.79 19.96 -7.36
N GLN A 351 -1.73 19.18 -7.52
CA GLN A 351 -0.89 18.71 -6.42
C GLN A 351 0.58 18.77 -6.82
N VAL A 352 1.42 18.83 -5.82
CA VAL A 352 2.87 18.71 -5.96
C VAL A 352 3.34 17.41 -5.33
N SER A 353 4.33 16.76 -5.92
CA SER A 353 4.83 15.46 -5.48
C SER A 353 6.35 15.39 -5.57
N ASN A 354 6.97 14.58 -4.71
CA ASN A 354 8.37 14.15 -4.87
C ASN A 354 8.55 13.10 -5.98
N TYR A 355 7.45 12.61 -6.57
CA TYR A 355 7.47 11.61 -7.63
C TYR A 355 8.22 12.09 -8.88
N ASP A 356 9.05 11.19 -9.38
CA ASP A 356 9.84 11.32 -10.59
C ASP A 356 10.06 9.91 -11.12
N ASP A 357 9.74 9.63 -12.38
CA ASP A 357 9.77 8.26 -12.93
C ASP A 357 11.15 7.61 -12.77
N ALA A 358 12.22 8.37 -12.98
CA ALA A 358 13.58 7.86 -12.89
C ALA A 358 14.01 7.63 -11.44
N ALA A 359 13.67 8.55 -10.53
CA ALA A 359 13.98 8.39 -9.11
C ALA A 359 13.14 7.28 -8.44
N SER A 360 11.88 7.13 -8.86
CA SER A 360 10.95 6.15 -8.28
C SER A 360 11.22 4.73 -8.80
N ALA A 361 11.82 4.60 -9.99
CA ALA A 361 12.35 3.34 -10.51
C ALA A 361 13.62 2.89 -9.77
N THR A 362 13.48 2.57 -8.49
CA THR A 362 14.56 2.13 -7.60
C THR A 362 14.23 0.80 -6.93
N LEU A 363 15.26 0.13 -6.40
CA LEU A 363 15.15 -1.06 -5.55
C LEU A 363 15.47 -0.78 -4.08
N ASP A 364 15.90 0.45 -3.76
CA ASP A 364 16.53 0.76 -2.49
C ASP A 364 16.05 2.06 -1.84
N GLY A 365 15.22 2.85 -2.55
CA GLY A 365 14.63 4.08 -2.02
C GLY A 365 15.56 5.28 -1.88
N LEU A 366 16.86 5.17 -2.17
CA LEU A 366 17.80 6.31 -2.02
C LEU A 366 17.43 7.51 -2.91
N PRO A 367 17.06 7.34 -4.19
CA PRO A 367 16.65 8.49 -5.00
C PRO A 367 15.37 9.15 -4.50
N ILE A 368 14.44 8.37 -3.90
CA ILE A 368 13.22 8.90 -3.29
C ILE A 368 13.57 9.76 -2.06
N VAL A 369 14.47 9.28 -1.20
CA VAL A 369 15.00 10.07 -0.07
C VAL A 369 15.61 11.37 -0.57
N ALA A 370 16.45 11.33 -1.61
CA ALA A 370 17.07 12.52 -2.17
C ALA A 370 16.04 13.54 -2.69
N LYS A 371 14.98 13.07 -3.35
CA LYS A 371 13.87 13.94 -3.81
C LYS A 371 13.09 14.54 -2.65
N LEU A 372 12.82 13.78 -1.59
CA LEU A 372 12.17 14.29 -0.39
C LEU A 372 13.00 15.35 0.32
N GLU A 373 14.31 15.12 0.48
CA GLU A 373 15.21 16.10 1.08
C GLU A 373 15.34 17.36 0.23
N ASP A 374 15.34 17.23 -1.11
CA ASP A 374 15.36 18.37 -2.02
C ASP A 374 14.08 19.21 -1.93
N MET A 375 12.94 18.54 -1.93
CA MET A 375 11.64 19.14 -1.70
C MET A 375 11.55 19.77 -0.29
N GLY A 376 12.18 19.16 0.72
CA GLY A 376 12.23 19.70 2.09
C GLY A 376 13.08 20.97 2.20
N ARG A 377 14.19 21.05 1.47
CA ARG A 377 15.02 22.27 1.38
C ARG A 377 14.27 23.44 0.74
N ASN A 378 13.40 23.15 -0.24
CA ASN A 378 12.58 24.15 -0.92
C ASN A 378 11.10 23.71 -0.94
N PRO A 379 10.38 23.80 0.21
CA PRO A 379 9.00 23.32 0.30
C PRO A 379 8.10 24.00 -0.73
N PRO A 380 7.31 23.23 -1.49
CA PRO A 380 6.46 23.79 -2.52
C PRO A 380 5.30 24.59 -1.92
N ARG A 381 4.91 25.66 -2.60
CA ARG A 381 3.87 26.61 -2.14
C ARG A 381 2.73 26.73 -3.13
N GLY A 382 1.54 27.04 -2.63
CA GLY A 382 0.38 27.33 -3.47
C GLY A 382 -0.30 26.11 -4.10
N HIS A 383 0.02 24.90 -3.63
CA HIS A 383 -0.65 23.67 -4.03
C HIS A 383 -1.65 23.24 -2.95
N PRO A 384 -2.90 22.91 -3.30
CA PRO A 384 -3.86 22.37 -2.34
C PRO A 384 -3.40 21.09 -1.62
N ILE A 385 -2.62 20.27 -2.32
CA ILE A 385 -2.14 18.98 -1.85
C ILE A 385 -0.63 18.85 -2.09
N THR A 386 0.08 18.45 -1.03
CA THR A 386 1.48 18.02 -1.08
C THR A 386 1.52 16.51 -0.91
N LEU A 387 1.82 15.78 -1.99
CA LEU A 387 1.87 14.31 -1.99
C LEU A 387 3.31 13.82 -1.78
N LEU A 388 3.54 13.10 -0.70
CA LEU A 388 4.82 12.48 -0.34
C LEU A 388 4.72 10.98 -0.62
N GLN A 389 5.24 10.58 -1.78
CA GLN A 389 5.23 9.21 -2.27
C GLN A 389 6.44 8.44 -1.73
N CYS A 390 6.18 7.33 -1.05
CA CYS A 390 7.17 6.48 -0.41
C CYS A 390 7.41 5.16 -1.16
N GLN A 391 6.55 4.84 -2.12
CA GLN A 391 6.63 3.60 -2.88
C GLN A 391 7.65 3.68 -4.01
N ALA A 392 8.33 2.56 -4.26
CA ALA A 392 9.20 2.41 -5.40
C ALA A 392 8.46 1.74 -6.57
N THR A 393 8.63 2.29 -7.77
CA THR A 393 8.10 1.72 -9.01
C THR A 393 9.16 0.79 -9.64
N SER A 394 9.58 -0.25 -8.92
CA SER A 394 10.56 -1.23 -9.43
C SER A 394 10.10 -1.93 -10.71
N THR A 395 8.79 -1.90 -10.96
CA THR A 395 8.11 -2.35 -12.18
C THR A 395 8.39 -1.47 -13.40
N ASN A 396 9.08 -0.33 -13.25
CA ASN A 396 9.61 0.47 -14.35
C ASN A 396 11.06 0.09 -14.73
N ILE A 397 11.72 -0.76 -13.94
CA ILE A 397 13.07 -1.25 -14.24
C ILE A 397 12.95 -2.49 -15.14
N ARG A 398 13.30 -2.33 -16.43
CA ARG A 398 13.17 -3.38 -17.44
C ARG A 398 13.72 -4.75 -17.00
N ASP A 399 14.94 -4.77 -16.47
CA ASP A 399 15.60 -6.03 -16.11
C ASP A 399 14.92 -6.69 -14.90
N VAL A 400 14.36 -5.89 -13.99
CA VAL A 400 13.57 -6.38 -12.85
C VAL A 400 12.28 -7.03 -13.32
N ILE A 401 11.59 -6.45 -14.30
CA ILE A 401 10.40 -7.07 -14.90
C ILE A 401 10.77 -8.41 -15.52
N ILE A 402 11.83 -8.46 -16.33
CA ILE A 402 12.27 -9.69 -16.99
C ILE A 402 12.60 -10.76 -15.93
N ALA A 403 13.36 -10.39 -14.90
CA ALA A 403 13.67 -11.28 -13.78
C ALA A 403 12.41 -11.77 -13.07
N SER A 404 11.48 -10.87 -12.73
CA SER A 404 10.26 -11.18 -12.00
C SER A 404 9.31 -12.07 -12.79
N VAL A 405 9.24 -11.93 -14.13
CA VAL A 405 8.41 -12.82 -14.96
C VAL A 405 9.07 -14.17 -15.17
N VAL A 406 10.39 -14.24 -15.34
CA VAL A 406 11.11 -15.51 -15.46
C VAL A 406 11.05 -16.32 -14.16
N ASP A 407 11.19 -15.65 -13.02
CA ASP A 407 11.10 -16.23 -11.67
C ASP A 407 9.67 -16.15 -11.09
N SER A 408 8.65 -15.87 -11.89
CA SER A 408 7.31 -15.55 -11.38
C SER A 408 6.71 -16.70 -10.57
N ASP A 409 6.58 -16.46 -9.26
CA ASP A 409 5.73 -17.18 -8.32
C ASP A 409 4.89 -16.12 -7.59
N VAL A 410 3.79 -16.54 -6.97
CA VAL A 410 2.77 -15.71 -6.31
C VAL A 410 3.35 -14.79 -5.21
N SER A 411 4.58 -15.06 -4.77
CA SER A 411 5.32 -14.41 -3.66
C SER A 411 6.55 -13.58 -4.09
N THR A 412 6.86 -13.48 -5.39
CA THR A 412 8.07 -12.82 -5.91
C THR A 412 7.84 -11.38 -6.43
N SER A 413 6.80 -10.69 -5.96
CA SER A 413 6.49 -9.32 -6.39
C SER A 413 7.68 -8.38 -6.15
N PRO A 414 8.21 -7.70 -7.19
CA PRO A 414 9.28 -6.72 -7.01
C PRO A 414 8.82 -5.50 -6.20
N LEU A 415 7.53 -5.15 -6.25
CA LEU A 415 6.96 -4.09 -5.39
C LEU A 415 7.10 -4.50 -3.92
N LEU A 416 6.69 -5.73 -3.57
CA LEU A 416 6.84 -6.24 -2.21
C LEU A 416 8.31 -6.36 -1.77
N ALA A 417 9.20 -6.67 -2.71
CA ALA A 417 10.64 -6.76 -2.46
C ALA A 417 11.24 -5.43 -1.99
N THR A 418 10.71 -4.31 -2.48
CA THR A 418 11.24 -2.97 -2.17
C THR A 418 10.60 -2.35 -0.93
N LYS A 419 9.38 -2.77 -0.57
CA LYS A 419 8.57 -2.18 0.52
C LYS A 419 9.38 -1.95 1.80
N ALA A 420 9.89 -3.02 2.41
CA ALA A 420 10.56 -2.91 3.71
C ALA A 420 11.92 -2.19 3.61
N ILE A 421 12.61 -2.32 2.48
CA ILE A 421 13.90 -1.66 2.22
C ILE A 421 13.72 -0.14 2.13
N CYS A 422 12.71 0.29 1.37
CA CYS A 422 12.41 1.70 1.14
C CYS A 422 11.88 2.33 2.43
N ASP A 423 10.92 1.69 3.09
CA ASP A 423 10.31 2.22 4.31
C ASP A 423 11.29 2.45 5.45
N ALA A 424 12.21 1.50 5.68
CA ALA A 424 13.23 1.63 6.72
C ALA A 424 14.21 2.80 6.49
N ARG A 425 14.17 3.43 5.31
CA ARG A 425 14.97 4.61 4.96
C ARG A 425 14.11 5.87 4.85
N ILE A 426 12.97 5.79 4.17
CA ILE A 426 12.11 6.93 3.83
C ILE A 426 11.30 7.39 5.05
N LEU A 427 10.66 6.48 5.78
CA LEU A 427 9.79 6.86 6.88
C LEU A 427 10.55 7.54 8.04
N PRO A 428 11.77 7.12 8.43
CA PRO A 428 12.60 7.88 9.36
C PRO A 428 12.93 9.31 8.90
N VAL A 429 13.18 9.52 7.60
CA VAL A 429 13.44 10.86 7.04
C VAL A 429 12.20 11.74 7.19
N LEU A 430 11.02 11.20 6.88
CA LEU A 430 9.75 11.91 7.04
C LEU A 430 9.40 12.18 8.52
N LYS A 431 9.70 11.26 9.44
CA LYS A 431 9.55 11.53 10.88
C LYS A 431 10.50 12.62 11.41
N GLY A 432 11.60 12.87 10.71
CA GLY A 432 12.60 13.85 11.08
C GLY A 432 12.29 15.28 10.61
N GLU A 433 13.34 16.11 10.55
CA GLU A 433 13.24 17.51 10.14
C GLU A 433 12.73 17.70 8.71
N CYS A 434 12.97 16.74 7.81
CA CYS A 434 12.49 16.80 6.44
C CYS A 434 10.94 16.84 6.39
N GLY A 435 10.25 15.90 7.06
CA GLY A 435 8.78 15.93 7.10
C GLY A 435 8.23 17.16 7.83
N LYS A 436 8.91 17.62 8.89
CA LYS A 436 8.54 18.89 9.55
C LYS A 436 8.66 20.11 8.64
N GLN A 437 9.60 20.13 7.69
CA GLN A 437 9.71 21.20 6.69
C GLN A 437 8.61 21.09 5.63
N LEU A 438 8.36 19.88 5.14
CA LEU A 438 7.36 19.58 4.11
C LEU A 438 5.91 19.82 4.57
N THR A 439 5.66 19.87 5.87
CA THR A 439 4.34 20.06 6.48
C THR A 439 4.05 21.49 6.94
N ARG A 440 4.99 22.44 6.76
CA ARG A 440 4.80 23.84 7.23
C ARG A 440 3.81 24.64 6.40
N GLU A 441 3.71 24.33 5.11
CA GLU A 441 2.91 25.08 4.15
C GLU A 441 1.41 24.82 4.36
N GLU A 442 0.54 25.71 3.91
CA GLU A 442 -0.92 25.65 4.13
C GLU A 442 -1.63 24.74 3.10
N SER A 443 -1.20 23.48 3.00
CA SER A 443 -1.76 22.43 2.13
C SER A 443 -2.09 21.15 2.90
N VAL A 444 -3.05 20.35 2.43
CA VAL A 444 -3.19 18.98 2.95
C VAL A 444 -1.95 18.20 2.53
N VAL A 445 -1.22 17.63 3.48
CA VAL A 445 -0.07 16.78 3.16
C VAL A 445 -0.53 15.34 3.17
N VAL A 446 -0.11 14.56 2.18
CA VAL A 446 -0.46 13.14 2.06
C VAL A 446 0.81 12.32 2.08
N ILE A 447 0.86 11.25 2.88
CA ILE A 447 1.93 10.25 2.83
C ILE A 447 1.35 9.00 2.21
N LEU A 448 1.87 8.64 1.04
CA LEU A 448 1.30 7.60 0.19
C LEU A 448 2.32 6.47 -0.02
N ASN A 449 1.86 5.22 0.12
CA ASN A 449 2.74 4.05 0.02
C ASN A 449 2.03 2.80 -0.55
N ASP A 450 2.82 1.91 -1.14
CA ASP A 450 2.41 0.54 -1.47
C ASP A 450 2.34 -0.31 -0.20
N PHE A 451 1.55 -1.36 -0.22
CA PHE A 451 1.33 -2.30 0.90
C PHE A 451 1.14 -1.55 2.22
N PHE A 452 0.15 -0.65 2.22
CA PHE A 452 -0.09 0.31 3.29
C PHE A 452 -0.12 -0.36 4.66
N ASP A 453 0.64 0.18 5.61
CA ASP A 453 0.84 -0.41 6.91
C ASP A 453 0.76 0.60 8.05
N GLY A 454 0.83 0.09 9.28
CA GLY A 454 0.78 0.91 10.47
C GLY A 454 1.94 1.89 10.58
N ALA A 455 3.12 1.57 10.06
CA ALA A 455 4.28 2.46 10.14
C ALA A 455 4.14 3.70 9.26
N THR A 456 3.56 3.54 8.07
CA THR A 456 3.17 4.63 7.18
C THR A 456 2.09 5.50 7.84
N ALA A 457 1.05 4.87 8.39
CA ALA A 457 -0.02 5.55 9.11
C ALA A 457 0.51 6.38 10.30
N ASP A 458 1.32 5.75 11.14
CA ASP A 458 1.90 6.35 12.34
C ASP A 458 2.80 7.55 12.01
N THR A 459 3.59 7.46 10.94
CA THR A 459 4.41 8.58 10.46
C THR A 459 3.56 9.79 10.08
N ALA A 460 2.49 9.58 9.31
CA ALA A 460 1.57 10.66 8.93
C ALA A 460 0.85 11.25 10.16
N ILE A 461 0.33 10.39 11.04
CA ILE A 461 -0.41 10.81 12.24
C ILE A 461 0.50 11.58 13.19
N SER A 462 1.77 11.17 13.36
CA SER A 462 2.76 11.91 14.16
C SER A 462 3.00 13.31 13.60
N LEU A 463 3.21 13.44 12.30
CA LEU A 463 3.38 14.76 11.67
C LEU A 463 2.11 15.60 11.76
N CYS A 464 0.94 14.97 11.69
CA CYS A 464 -0.35 15.63 11.90
C CYS A 464 -0.48 16.18 13.32
N ARG A 465 -0.08 15.40 14.33
CA ARG A 465 -0.05 15.82 15.74
C ARG A 465 0.83 17.05 15.92
N ASP A 466 2.05 17.02 15.42
CA ASP A 466 2.98 18.16 15.48
C ASP A 466 2.37 19.41 14.84
N ARG A 467 1.75 19.25 13.67
CA ARG A 467 1.15 20.35 12.89
C ARG A 467 -0.09 20.97 13.54
N LEU A 468 -0.86 20.18 14.29
CA LEU A 468 -1.99 20.66 15.08
C LEU A 468 -1.58 21.20 16.47
N GLY A 469 -0.32 21.01 16.89
CA GLY A 469 0.24 21.47 18.15
C GLY A 469 -0.05 20.54 19.34
N VAL A 470 0.16 19.23 19.16
CA VAL A 470 0.04 18.19 20.21
C VAL A 470 1.38 17.93 20.88
#